data_AF-A0A927ABU5-F1
#
_entry.id   AF-A0A927ABU5-F1
#
_cell.length_a   1.000
_cell.length_b   1.000
_cell.length_c   1.000
_cell.angle_alpha   90.00
_cell.angle_beta   90.00
_cell.angle_gamma   90.00
#
_symmetry.space_group_name_H-M   'P 1'
#
loop_
_entity.id
_entity.type
_entity.pdbx_description
1 polymer ?
#
loop_
_entity_poly.entity_id
_entity_poly.type
_entity_poly.pdbx_seq_one_letter_code
_entity_poly.pdbx_strand_id
1 'polypeptide(L)'
;MPKRFNVVRAASALVEATLKTDKQVSIEFGVSIRTIEQWRSRLKVDEELQREFRRMANEKLSQWVGEIPNSLELAIGFIASAARTGDTTNPDMVKAITGAIATLNDVFVIQAAIQQRQQGGE
;
A
#
# COMPACT_ATOMS: atom_id res chain seq x y z
N MET A 1 31.47 21.35 -0.90
CA MET A 1 31.21 20.35 -1.96
C MET A 1 29.71 20.07 -2.02
N PRO A 2 29.06 20.08 -3.18
CA PRO A 2 27.65 19.71 -3.27
C PRO A 2 27.48 18.26 -2.81
N LYS A 3 26.55 18.01 -1.88
CA LYS A 3 26.21 16.66 -1.42
C LYS A 3 25.69 15.87 -2.62
N ARG A 4 26.35 14.77 -2.99
CA ARG A 4 25.84 13.87 -4.04
C ARG A 4 24.43 13.40 -3.70
N PHE A 5 23.56 13.36 -4.71
CA PHE A 5 22.21 12.83 -4.57
C PHE A 5 22.26 11.37 -4.10
N ASN A 6 21.54 11.06 -3.03
CA ASN A 6 21.48 9.70 -2.50
C ASN A 6 20.24 8.99 -3.05
N VAL A 7 20.45 8.22 -4.11
CA VAL A 7 19.40 7.48 -4.83
C VAL A 7 18.65 6.52 -3.92
N VAL A 8 19.38 5.74 -3.11
CA VAL A 8 18.83 4.74 -2.20
C VAL A 8 17.88 5.38 -1.19
N ARG A 9 18.32 6.48 -0.56
CA ARG A 9 17.48 7.21 0.40
C ARG A 9 16.23 7.81 -0.25
N ALA A 10 16.38 8.39 -1.44
CA ALA A 10 15.24 8.95 -2.17
C ALA A 10 14.24 7.87 -2.60
N ALA A 11 14.72 6.74 -3.14
CA ALA A 11 13.89 5.60 -3.50
C ALA A 11 13.11 5.06 -2.29
N SER A 12 13.79 4.86 -1.15
CA SER A 12 13.16 4.38 0.08
C SER A 12 12.06 5.32 0.58
N ALA A 13 12.34 6.63 0.64
CA ALA A 13 11.33 7.62 1.03
C ALA A 13 10.13 7.66 0.08
N LEU A 14 10.37 7.54 -1.23
CA LEU A 14 9.32 7.51 -2.24
C LEU A 14 8.45 6.25 -2.13
N VAL A 15 9.02 5.10 -1.78
CA VAL A 15 8.27 3.87 -1.50
C VAL A 15 7.41 4.02 -0.25
N GLU A 16 7.91 4.64 0.82
CA GLU A 16 7.10 4.94 2.02
C GLU A 16 5.96 5.91 1.71
N ALA A 17 6.21 6.88 0.83
CA ALA A 17 5.23 7.88 0.40
C ALA A 17 4.11 7.32 -0.50
N THR A 18 4.12 6.02 -0.82
CA THR A 18 2.96 5.34 -1.43
C THR A 18 1.95 4.86 -0.39
N LEU A 19 2.37 4.68 0.86
CA LEU A 19 1.56 4.14 1.96
C LEU A 19 1.27 5.18 3.05
N LYS A 20 2.10 6.23 3.15
CA LYS A 20 2.02 7.28 4.16
C LYS A 20 1.84 8.64 3.50
N THR A 21 1.38 9.61 4.30
CA THR A 21 1.35 11.01 3.86
C THR A 21 2.76 11.59 3.76
N ASP A 22 2.95 12.57 2.87
CA ASP A 22 4.25 13.25 2.72
C ASP A 22 4.72 13.89 4.03
N LYS A 23 3.79 14.35 4.88
CA LYS A 23 4.12 14.87 6.22
C LYS A 23 4.78 13.81 7.09
N GLN A 24 4.22 12.60 7.14
CA GLN A 24 4.79 11.50 7.92
C GLN A 24 6.17 11.10 7.39
N VAL A 25 6.30 10.96 6.08
CA VAL A 25 7.57 10.61 5.43
C VAL A 25 8.63 11.70 5.64
N SER A 26 8.22 12.98 5.60
CA SER A 26 9.12 14.12 5.83
C SER A 26 9.77 14.06 7.22
N ILE A 27 8.98 13.69 8.24
CA ILE A 27 9.45 13.53 9.62
C ILE A 27 10.37 12.31 9.72
N GLU A 28 9.92 11.16 9.23
CA GLU A 28 10.65 9.88 9.31
C GLU A 28 12.01 9.94 8.61
N PHE A 29 12.07 10.55 7.42
CA PHE A 29 13.31 10.64 6.64
C PHE A 29 14.09 11.92 6.93
N GLY A 30 13.61 12.82 7.79
CA GLY A 30 14.29 14.09 8.08
C GLY A 30 14.52 14.94 6.82
N VAL A 31 13.50 15.06 5.97
CA VAL A 31 13.50 15.86 4.74
C VAL A 31 12.28 16.76 4.69
N SER A 32 12.28 17.78 3.81
CA SER A 32 11.09 18.60 3.61
C SER A 32 10.08 17.92 2.68
N ILE A 33 8.79 18.28 2.78
CA ILE A 33 7.76 17.83 1.81
C ILE A 33 8.17 18.20 0.38
N ARG A 34 8.68 19.42 0.17
CA ARG A 34 9.21 19.89 -1.12
C ARG A 34 10.31 18.97 -1.68
N THR A 35 11.15 18.41 -0.80
CA THR A 35 12.19 17.45 -1.21
C THR A 35 11.58 16.17 -1.75
N ILE A 36 10.50 15.66 -1.13
CA ILE A 36 9.77 14.48 -1.61
C ILE A 36 9.14 14.76 -2.98
N GLU A 37 8.51 15.92 -3.17
CA GLU A 37 7.94 16.34 -4.47
C GLU A 37 9.01 16.45 -5.57
N GLN A 38 10.18 16.99 -5.23
CA GLN A 38 11.32 17.05 -6.14
C GLN A 38 11.81 15.66 -6.51
N TRP A 39 11.89 14.73 -5.54
CA TRP A 39 12.26 13.35 -5.81
C TRP A 39 11.21 12.64 -6.69
N ARG A 40 9.91 12.89 -6.50
CA ARG A 40 8.86 12.39 -7.42
C ARG A 40 9.03 12.92 -8.83
N SER A 41 9.36 14.20 -8.97
CA SER A 41 9.62 14.82 -10.27
C SER A 41 10.83 14.19 -10.93
N ARG A 42 11.89 13.96 -10.17
CA ARG A 42 13.12 13.30 -10.64
C ARG A 42 12.91 11.83 -11.00
N LEU A 43 12.08 11.11 -10.26
CA LEU A 43 11.71 9.72 -10.54
C LEU A 43 11.14 9.55 -11.96
N LYS A 44 10.51 10.58 -12.54
CA LYS A 44 9.96 10.51 -13.90
C LYS A 44 11.04 10.43 -14.99
N VAL A 45 12.26 10.87 -14.70
CA VAL A 45 13.33 11.04 -15.71
C VAL A 45 14.64 10.33 -15.35
N ASP A 46 14.89 10.04 -14.07
CA ASP A 46 16.13 9.44 -13.59
C ASP A 46 16.00 7.90 -13.55
N GLU A 47 16.58 7.21 -14.53
CA GLU A 47 16.50 5.75 -14.69
C GLU A 47 17.10 4.98 -13.50
N GLU A 48 18.14 5.52 -12.87
CA GLU A 48 18.77 4.90 -11.71
C GLU A 48 17.82 4.91 -10.52
N LEU A 49 17.20 6.07 -10.26
CA LEU A 49 16.18 6.21 -9.22
C LEU A 49 14.94 5.35 -9.50
N GLN A 50 14.51 5.25 -10.76
CA GLN A 50 13.40 4.38 -11.14
C GLN A 50 13.67 2.91 -10.86
N ARG A 51 14.87 2.42 -11.24
CA ARG A 51 15.26 1.03 -11.00
C ARG A 51 15.26 0.73 -9.51
N GLU A 52 15.85 1.61 -8.72
CA GLU A 52 15.95 1.40 -7.27
C GLU A 52 14.59 1.50 -6.57
N PHE A 53 13.75 2.44 -6.99
CA PHE A 53 12.36 2.54 -6.52
C PHE A 53 11.57 1.26 -6.82
N ARG A 54 11.63 0.74 -8.05
CA ARG A 54 10.94 -0.51 -8.43
C ARG A 54 11.44 -1.71 -7.62
N ARG A 55 12.76 -1.82 -7.42
CA ARG A 55 13.36 -2.89 -6.61
C ARG A 55 12.79 -2.87 -5.18
N MET A 56 12.87 -1.72 -4.52
CA MET A 56 12.38 -1.56 -3.14
C MET A 56 10.85 -1.70 -3.02
N ALA A 57 10.11 -1.18 -4.00
CA ALA A 57 8.65 -1.34 -4.03
C ALA A 57 8.26 -2.81 -4.14
N ASN A 58 8.95 -3.59 -4.97
CA ASN A 58 8.71 -5.02 -5.11
C ASN A 58 9.11 -5.80 -3.85
N GLU A 59 10.24 -5.48 -3.22
CA GLU A 59 10.65 -6.09 -1.95
C GLU A 59 9.61 -5.86 -0.86
N LYS A 60 9.14 -4.61 -0.75
CA LYS A 60 8.13 -4.24 0.24
C LYS A 60 6.77 -4.87 -0.06
N LEU A 61 6.39 -4.95 -1.33
CA LEU A 61 5.18 -5.65 -1.76
C LEU A 61 5.26 -7.14 -1.43
N SER A 62 6.39 -7.79 -1.67
CA SER A 62 6.59 -9.22 -1.32
C SER A 62 6.49 -9.48 0.17
N GLN A 63 6.99 -8.57 1.01
CA GLN A 63 6.78 -8.63 2.47
C GLN A 63 5.30 -8.48 2.83
N TRP A 64 4.61 -7.51 2.21
CA TRP A 64 3.19 -7.27 2.41
C TRP A 64 2.31 -8.42 1.94
N VAL A 65 2.66 -9.09 0.84
CA VAL A 65 1.94 -10.27 0.33
C VAL A 65 1.88 -11.38 1.40
N GLY A 66 2.87 -11.46 2.30
CA GLY A 66 2.82 -12.37 3.44
C GLY A 66 1.86 -11.93 4.57
N GLU A 67 1.62 -10.62 4.72
CA GLU A 67 0.80 -10.04 5.80
C GLU A 67 -0.67 -9.80 5.41
N ILE A 68 -0.94 -9.66 4.11
CA ILE A 68 -2.29 -9.47 3.55
C ILE A 68 -3.25 -10.60 3.96
N PRO A 69 -2.88 -11.90 3.87
CA PRO A 69 -3.76 -12.99 4.27
C PRO A 69 -4.21 -12.88 5.73
N ASN A 70 -3.28 -12.61 6.65
CA ASN A 70 -3.57 -12.48 8.08
C ASN A 70 -4.47 -11.26 8.36
N SER A 71 -4.20 -10.13 7.70
CA SER A 71 -5.01 -8.91 7.86
C SER A 71 -6.43 -9.08 7.32
N LEU A 72 -6.57 -9.78 6.19
CA LEU A 72 -7.87 -10.13 5.61
C LEU A 72 -8.64 -11.08 6.52
N GLU A 73 -7.98 -12.09 7.08
CA GLU A 73 -8.60 -13.04 8.02
C GLU A 73 -9.13 -12.32 9.26
N LEU A 74 -8.36 -11.39 9.84
CA LEU A 74 -8.81 -10.57 10.96
C LEU A 74 -9.99 -9.66 10.60
N ALA A 75 -9.98 -9.05 9.41
CA ALA A 75 -11.09 -8.22 8.93
C ALA A 75 -12.37 -9.05 8.72
N ILE A 76 -12.25 -10.24 8.13
CA ILE A 76 -13.36 -11.20 7.97
C ILE A 76 -13.91 -11.61 9.33
N GLY A 77 -13.03 -11.94 10.28
CA GLY A 77 -13.42 -12.29 11.65
C GLY A 77 -14.18 -11.16 12.35
N PHE A 78 -13.72 -9.92 12.20
CA PHE A 78 -14.39 -8.75 12.75
C PHE A 78 -15.78 -8.54 12.15
N ILE A 79 -15.90 -8.59 10.81
CA ILE A 79 -17.18 -8.42 10.12
C ILE A 79 -18.16 -9.55 10.48
N ALA A 80 -17.68 -10.80 10.53
CA ALA A 80 -18.50 -11.94 10.94
C ALA A 80 -18.99 -11.81 12.40
N SER A 81 -18.14 -11.29 13.29
CA SER A 81 -18.53 -11.00 14.68
C SER A 81 -19.58 -9.88 14.76
N ALA A 82 -19.36 -8.78 14.04
CA ALA A 82 -20.29 -7.65 13.98
C ALA A 82 -21.64 -8.05 13.38
N ALA A 83 -21.66 -8.92 12.37
CA ALA A 83 -22.89 -9.44 11.79
C ALA A 83 -23.69 -10.35 12.74
N ARG A 84 -23.03 -11.04 13.68
CA ARG A 84 -23.68 -11.93 14.66
C ARG A 84 -24.15 -11.18 15.90
N THR A 85 -23.39 -10.20 16.35
CA THR A 85 -23.62 -9.49 17.63
C THR A 85 -24.33 -8.16 17.46
N GLY A 86 -24.38 -7.64 16.22
CA GLY A 86 -24.99 -6.36 15.90
C GLY A 86 -26.52 -6.39 15.83
N ASP A 87 -27.12 -5.21 15.98
CA ASP A 87 -28.55 -4.99 15.80
C ASP A 87 -28.94 -5.04 14.32
N THR A 88 -29.47 -6.19 13.89
CA THR A 88 -29.92 -6.42 12.52
C THR A 88 -31.12 -5.56 12.09
N THR A 89 -31.78 -4.89 13.03
CA THR A 89 -32.89 -3.96 12.73
C THR A 89 -32.39 -2.55 12.43
N ASN A 90 -31.12 -2.23 12.73
CA ASN A 90 -30.50 -0.96 12.40
C ASN A 90 -30.03 -0.94 10.93
N PRO A 91 -30.66 -0.15 10.04
CA PRO A 91 -30.31 -0.12 8.62
C PRO A 91 -28.91 0.39 8.35
N ASP A 92 -28.38 1.31 9.17
CA ASP A 92 -27.03 1.86 9.01
C ASP A 92 -25.96 0.81 9.29
N MET A 93 -26.20 -0.05 10.28
CA MET A 93 -25.31 -1.17 10.60
C MET A 93 -25.29 -2.21 9.48
N VAL A 94 -26.46 -2.60 8.99
CA VAL A 94 -26.58 -3.54 7.86
C VAL A 94 -25.86 -2.99 6.63
N LYS A 95 -26.06 -1.71 6.31
CA LYS A 95 -25.39 -1.04 5.19
C LYS A 95 -23.87 -1.01 5.36
N ALA A 96 -23.37 -0.73 6.56
CA ALA A 96 -21.93 -0.73 6.85
C ALA A 96 -21.31 -2.13 6.66
N ILE A 97 -21.98 -3.18 7.13
CA ILE A 97 -21.54 -4.57 6.96
C ILE A 97 -21.54 -4.97 5.49
N THR A 98 -22.62 -4.67 4.75
CA THR A 98 -22.68 -4.96 3.31
C THR A 98 -21.56 -4.23 2.55
N GLY A 99 -21.28 -2.96 2.89
CA GLY A 99 -20.19 -2.20 2.29
C GLY A 99 -18.81 -2.82 2.59
N ALA A 100 -18.59 -3.29 3.82
CA ALA A 100 -17.35 -3.95 4.19
C ALA A 100 -17.15 -5.28 3.46
N ILE A 101 -18.21 -6.08 3.29
CA ILE A 101 -18.16 -7.33 2.52
C ILE A 101 -17.86 -7.06 1.04
N ALA A 102 -18.51 -6.07 0.43
CA ALA A 102 -18.24 -5.69 -0.95
C ALA A 102 -16.78 -5.26 -1.16
N THR A 103 -16.25 -4.45 -0.23
CA THR A 103 -14.85 -4.02 -0.26
C THR A 103 -13.89 -5.21 -0.16
N LEU A 104 -14.17 -6.20 0.70
CA LEU A 104 -13.36 -7.42 0.78
C LEU A 104 -13.41 -8.24 -0.51
N ASN A 105 -14.59 -8.36 -1.13
CA ASN A 105 -14.72 -9.06 -2.40
C ASN A 105 -13.87 -8.41 -3.50
N ASP A 106 -13.83 -7.08 -3.57
CA ASP A 106 -12.99 -6.36 -4.52
C ASP A 106 -11.50 -6.67 -4.31
N VAL A 107 -11.06 -6.76 -3.05
CA VAL A 107 -9.68 -7.16 -2.73
C VAL A 107 -9.36 -8.57 -3.22
N PHE A 108 -10.26 -9.53 -3.03
CA PHE A 108 -10.07 -10.90 -3.52
C PHE A 108 -10.02 -10.97 -5.05
N VAL A 109 -10.87 -10.23 -5.76
CA VAL A 109 -10.85 -10.15 -7.22
C VAL A 109 -9.52 -9.60 -7.73
N ILE A 110 -9.02 -8.54 -7.10
CA ILE A 110 -7.71 -7.96 -7.43
C ILE A 110 -6.59 -8.98 -7.17
N GLN A 111 -6.61 -9.68 -6.03
CA GLN A 111 -5.62 -10.70 -5.70
C GLN A 111 -5.62 -11.84 -6.72
N ALA A 112 -6.79 -12.34 -7.11
CA ALA A 112 -6.92 -13.38 -8.13
C ALA A 112 -6.37 -12.93 -9.49
N ALA A 113 -6.65 -11.69 -9.89
CA ALA A 113 -6.10 -11.12 -11.13
C ALA A 113 -4.56 -10.97 -11.08
N ILE A 114 -3.99 -10.63 -9.93
CA ILE A 114 -2.53 -10.55 -9.72
C ILE A 114 -1.92 -11.96 -9.84
N GLN A 115 -2.51 -12.96 -9.18
CA GLN A 115 -2.02 -14.35 -9.25
C GLN A 115 -2.07 -14.92 -10.67
N GLN A 116 -3.15 -14.69 -11.41
CA GLN A 116 -3.26 -15.13 -12.82
C GLN A 116 -2.18 -14.51 -13.71
N ARG A 117 -1.84 -13.24 -13.51
CA ARG A 117 -0.77 -12.58 -14.28
C ARG A 117 0.62 -13.11 -13.94
N GLN A 118 0.83 -13.59 -12.71
CA GLN A 118 2.09 -14.21 -12.32
C GLN A 118 2.25 -15.63 -12.90
N GLN A 119 1.15 -16.35 -13.12
CA GLN A 119 1.18 -17.71 -13.69
C GLN A 119 1.20 -17.74 -15.23
N GLY A 120 0.69 -16.70 -15.90
CA GLY A 120 0.67 -16.60 -17.37
C GLY A 120 1.90 -15.95 -18.01
N GLY A 121 2.97 -15.72 -17.23
CA GLY A 121 4.21 -15.05 -17.66
C GLY A 121 5.39 -16.00 -17.91
N GLU A 122 5.15 -17.31 -18.02
CA GLU A 122 6.12 -18.32 -18.47
C GLU A 122 6.02 -18.55 -19.99
#